data_AF-A0A851GLL4-F1
#
_entry.id   AF-A0A851GLL4-F1
#
_cell.length_a   1.000
_cell.length_b   1.000
_cell.length_c   1.000
_cell.angle_alpha   90.00
_cell.angle_beta   90.00
_cell.angle_gamma   90.00
#
_symmetry.space_group_name_H-M   'P 1'
#
loop_
_entity.id
_entity.type
_entity.pdbx_description
1 polymer ?
#
loop_
_entity_poly.entity_id
_entity_poly.type
_entity_poly.pdbx_seq_one_letter_code
_entity_poly.pdbx_strand_id
1 'polypeptide(L)'
;MQKVLATGKWLFVLSFLLYTGLHFGLPQVGADMIPSFFPGRLFLNYATGVLITAFILSCLIGKYDQLASLLMALYVLLMIFLIHIPRAAESSNDMLNIFRNIMVIGALLMYAKAFAKDRFIA
;
A
#
# COMPACT_ATOMS: atom_id res chain seq x y z
N MET A 1 -10.93 26.12 -6.70
CA MET A 1 -10.04 25.71 -5.59
C MET A 1 -10.63 24.57 -4.76
N GLN A 2 -11.81 24.71 -4.12
CA GLN A 2 -12.41 23.65 -3.29
C GLN A 2 -12.57 22.28 -4.00
N LYS A 3 -13.04 22.28 -5.25
CA LYS A 3 -13.16 21.06 -6.06
C LYS A 3 -11.82 20.36 -6.30
N VAL A 4 -10.73 21.14 -6.48
CA VAL A 4 -9.38 20.62 -6.69
C VAL A 4 -8.82 20.04 -5.38
N LEU A 5 -9.07 20.68 -4.24
CA LEU A 5 -8.66 20.13 -2.95
C LEU A 5 -9.39 18.81 -2.64
N ALA A 6 -10.67 18.70 -3.02
CA ALA A 6 -11.47 17.50 -2.83
C ALA A 6 -10.99 16.28 -3.62
N THR A 7 -10.23 16.46 -4.72
CA THR A 7 -9.69 15.33 -5.50
C THR A 7 -8.44 14.71 -4.90
N GLY A 8 -7.77 15.38 -3.95
CA GLY A 8 -6.50 14.92 -3.37
C GLY A 8 -6.58 13.49 -2.80
N LYS A 9 -7.64 13.17 -2.07
CA LYS A 9 -7.84 11.81 -1.53
C LYS A 9 -8.01 10.76 -2.62
N TRP A 10 -8.59 11.12 -3.77
CA TRP A 10 -8.80 10.20 -4.88
C TRP A 10 -7.53 10.01 -5.69
N LEU A 11 -6.73 11.07 -5.88
CA LEU A 11 -5.38 10.94 -6.46
C LEU A 11 -4.53 9.99 -5.61
N PHE A 12 -4.62 10.13 -4.29
CA PHE A 12 -3.93 9.23 -3.35
C PHE A 12 -4.44 7.78 -3.44
N VAL A 13 -5.73 7.54 -3.23
CA VAL A 13 -6.30 6.18 -3.21
C VAL A 13 -6.14 5.48 -4.57
N LEU A 14 -6.45 6.17 -5.67
CA LEU A 14 -6.40 5.56 -7.00
C LEU A 14 -4.98 5.36 -7.52
N SER A 15 -3.97 6.04 -6.96
CA SER A 15 -2.56 5.75 -7.29
C SER A 15 -2.17 4.30 -6.99
N PHE A 16 -2.89 3.63 -6.07
CA PHE A 16 -2.66 2.22 -5.75
C PHE A 16 -3.09 1.24 -6.86
N LEU A 17 -3.81 1.70 -7.89
CA LEU A 17 -4.14 0.88 -9.06
C LEU A 17 -2.90 0.40 -9.80
N LEU A 18 -1.82 1.19 -9.83
CA LEU A 18 -0.54 0.75 -10.40
C LEU A 18 -0.04 -0.52 -9.69
N TYR A 19 -0.01 -0.52 -8.36
CA TYR A 19 0.44 -1.68 -7.59
C TYR A 19 -0.48 -2.88 -7.77
N THR A 20 -1.79 -2.65 -7.83
CA THR A 20 -2.76 -3.71 -8.17
C THR A 20 -2.42 -4.34 -9.51
N GLY A 21 -2.23 -3.52 -10.54
CA GLY A 21 -1.85 -3.97 -11.88
C GLY A 21 -0.52 -4.72 -11.91
N LEU A 22 0.49 -4.28 -11.16
CA LEU A 22 1.79 -4.95 -11.08
C LEU A 22 1.68 -6.34 -10.42
N HIS A 23 0.92 -6.49 -9.33
CA HIS A 23 0.78 -7.78 -8.65
C HIS A 23 0.06 -8.83 -9.51
N PHE A 24 -0.85 -8.42 -10.40
CA PHE A 24 -1.55 -9.34 -11.29
C PHE A 24 -0.89 -9.49 -12.68
N GLY A 25 -0.30 -8.43 -13.21
CA GLY A 25 0.26 -8.38 -14.56
C GLY A 25 1.74 -8.77 -14.63
N LEU A 26 2.51 -8.57 -13.56
CA LEU A 26 3.91 -8.99 -13.44
C LEU A 26 4.16 -9.76 -12.12
N PRO A 27 3.43 -10.86 -11.87
CA PRO A 27 3.37 -11.49 -10.55
C PRO A 27 4.71 -12.08 -10.10
N GLN A 28 5.56 -12.51 -11.03
CA GLN A 28 6.91 -13.02 -10.74
C GLN A 28 7.80 -11.92 -10.17
N VAL A 29 7.70 -10.69 -10.68
CA VAL A 29 8.48 -9.56 -10.17
C VAL A 29 8.19 -9.33 -8.69
N GLY A 30 6.92 -9.31 -8.30
CA GLY A 30 6.55 -9.16 -6.88
C GLY A 30 6.92 -10.37 -6.03
N ALA A 31 6.75 -11.59 -6.55
CA ALA A 31 7.14 -12.82 -5.84
C ALA A 31 8.65 -12.89 -5.57
N ASP A 32 9.48 -12.43 -6.50
CA ASP A 32 10.94 -12.42 -6.39
C ASP A 32 11.44 -11.36 -5.38
N MET A 33 10.63 -10.35 -5.07
CA MET A 33 10.95 -9.38 -4.01
C MET A 33 10.76 -9.95 -2.60
N ILE A 34 9.94 -11.00 -2.45
CA ILE A 34 9.70 -11.64 -1.15
C ILE A 34 10.92 -12.49 -0.78
N PRO A 35 11.47 -12.35 0.44
CA PRO A 35 12.62 -13.13 0.89
C PRO A 35 12.43 -14.65 0.69
N SER A 36 13.50 -15.33 0.27
CA SER A 36 13.46 -16.73 -0.18
C SER A 36 13.02 -17.74 0.89
N PHE A 37 13.13 -17.38 2.17
CA PHE A 37 12.67 -18.23 3.29
C PHE A 37 11.15 -18.25 3.47
N PHE A 38 10.39 -17.35 2.83
CA PHE A 38 8.93 -17.39 2.86
C PHE A 38 8.39 -18.46 1.89
N PRO A 39 7.56 -19.41 2.36
CA PRO A 39 6.89 -20.34 1.47
C PRO A 39 5.81 -19.64 0.64
N GLY A 40 5.50 -20.17 -0.54
CA GLY A 40 4.36 -19.71 -1.34
C GLY A 40 4.45 -18.26 -1.82
N ARG A 41 5.65 -17.74 -2.14
CA ARG A 41 5.87 -16.33 -2.56
C ARG A 41 4.94 -15.84 -3.67
N LEU A 42 4.66 -16.69 -4.66
CA LEU A 42 3.72 -16.34 -5.73
C LEU A 42 2.28 -16.17 -5.23
N PHE A 43 1.84 -17.04 -4.32
CA PHE A 43 0.55 -16.91 -3.64
C PHE A 43 0.50 -15.63 -2.82
N LEU A 44 1.53 -15.34 -2.04
CA LEU A 44 1.63 -14.11 -1.24
C LEU A 44 1.56 -12.86 -2.13
N ASN A 45 2.23 -12.85 -3.28
CA ASN A 45 2.12 -11.76 -4.25
C ASN A 45 0.66 -11.55 -4.70
N TYR A 46 -0.05 -12.60 -5.11
CA TYR A 46 -1.46 -12.45 -5.51
C TYR A 46 -2.35 -12.03 -4.35
N ALA A 47 -2.14 -12.58 -3.14
CA ALA A 47 -2.86 -12.20 -1.94
C ALA A 47 -2.67 -10.70 -1.63
N THR A 48 -1.46 -10.18 -1.75
CA THR A 48 -1.16 -8.75 -1.63
C THR A 48 -1.93 -7.93 -2.68
N GLY A 49 -1.94 -8.36 -3.94
CA GLY A 49 -2.73 -7.69 -5.00
C GLY A 49 -4.23 -7.60 -4.66
N VAL A 50 -4.80 -8.67 -4.09
CA VAL A 50 -6.19 -8.70 -3.61
C VAL A 50 -6.39 -7.72 -2.45
N LEU A 51 -5.47 -7.68 -1.48
CA LEU A 51 -5.56 -6.77 -0.33
C LEU A 51 -5.45 -5.28 -0.74
N ILE A 52 -4.58 -4.95 -1.70
CA ILE A 52 -4.47 -3.60 -2.25
C ILE A 52 -5.78 -3.23 -2.97
N THR A 53 -6.34 -4.15 -3.75
CA THR A 53 -7.63 -3.95 -4.42
C THR A 53 -8.74 -3.72 -3.39
N ALA A 54 -8.78 -4.52 -2.32
CA ALA A 54 -9.76 -4.39 -1.24
C ALA A 54 -9.64 -3.05 -0.52
N PHE A 55 -8.42 -2.54 -0.28
CA PHE A 55 -8.18 -1.19 0.24
C PHE A 55 -8.81 -0.12 -0.67
N ILE A 56 -8.55 -0.17 -1.97
CA ILE A 56 -9.12 0.79 -2.94
C ILE A 56 -10.65 0.75 -2.91
N LEU A 57 -11.24 -0.44 -3.01
CA LEU A 57 -12.70 -0.62 -3.00
C LEU A 57 -13.32 -0.15 -1.69
N SER A 58 -12.68 -0.44 -0.56
CA SER A 58 -13.10 0.02 0.76
C SER A 58 -13.16 1.55 0.83
N CYS A 59 -12.12 2.25 0.36
CA CYS A 59 -12.09 3.72 0.29
C CYS A 59 -13.14 4.31 -0.67
N LEU A 60 -13.40 3.66 -1.81
CA LEU A 60 -14.43 4.10 -2.76
C LEU A 60 -15.84 3.98 -2.17
N ILE A 61 -16.14 2.84 -1.54
CA ILE A 61 -17.43 2.55 -0.90
C ILE A 61 -17.59 3.39 0.38
N GLY A 62 -16.49 3.60 1.11
CA GLY A 62 -16.48 4.23 2.43
C GLY A 62 -16.94 3.29 3.55
N LYS A 63 -16.64 1.99 3.43
CA LYS A 63 -16.94 0.96 4.42
C LYS A 63 -15.67 0.22 4.76
N TYR A 64 -15.35 0.10 6.05
CA TYR A 64 -14.06 -0.41 6.55
C TYR A 64 -12.87 0.44 6.10
N ASP A 65 -13.06 1.68 5.63
CA ASP A 65 -12.01 2.45 4.97
C ASP A 65 -10.98 3.00 5.95
N GLN A 66 -11.36 3.24 7.21
CA GLN A 66 -10.43 3.50 8.29
C GLN A 66 -9.54 2.28 8.58
N LEU A 67 -10.15 1.10 8.77
CA LEU A 67 -9.41 -0.13 9.05
C LEU A 67 -8.51 -0.52 7.87
N ALA A 68 -9.04 -0.48 6.65
CA ALA A 68 -8.30 -0.82 5.45
C ALA A 68 -7.08 0.10 5.27
N SER A 69 -7.24 1.41 5.52
CA SER A 69 -6.12 2.36 5.46
C SER A 69 -5.06 2.08 6.53
N LEU A 70 -5.46 1.66 7.74
CA LEU A 70 -4.51 1.26 8.78
C LEU A 70 -3.75 -0.02 8.42
N LEU A 71 -4.46 -1.04 7.94
CA LEU A 71 -3.86 -2.31 7.51
C LEU A 71 -2.91 -2.08 6.32
N MET A 72 -3.28 -1.20 5.39
CA MET A 72 -2.41 -0.81 4.29
C MET A 72 -1.15 -0.09 4.80
N ALA A 73 -1.27 0.77 5.82
CA ALA A 73 -0.13 1.46 6.42
C ALA A 73 0.83 0.45 7.10
N LEU A 74 0.27 -0.52 7.83
CA LEU A 74 1.03 -1.61 8.41
C LEU A 74 1.73 -2.45 7.34
N TYR A 75 1.03 -2.80 6.27
CA TYR A 75 1.63 -3.54 5.14
C TYR A 75 2.81 -2.79 4.53
N VAL A 76 2.66 -1.49 4.23
CA VAL A 76 3.75 -0.67 3.67
C VAL A 76 4.93 -0.57 4.65
N LEU A 77 4.67 -0.48 5.95
CA LEU A 77 5.71 -0.53 6.98
C LEU A 77 6.46 -1.86 6.96
N LEU A 78 5.76 -2.99 6.85
CA LEU A 78 6.39 -4.30 6.72
C LEU A 78 7.25 -4.40 5.46
N MET A 79 6.86 -3.80 4.34
CA MET A 79 7.68 -3.79 3.11
C MET A 79 8.99 -3.01 3.30
N ILE A 80 8.99 -1.94 4.11
CA ILE A 80 10.23 -1.24 4.48
C ILE A 80 11.21 -2.22 5.14
N PHE A 81 10.77 -2.94 6.18
CA PHE A 81 11.64 -3.81 6.96
C PHE A 81 12.02 -5.11 6.27
N LEU A 82 11.07 -5.74 5.57
CA LEU A 82 11.26 -7.07 4.99
C LEU A 82 11.91 -7.05 3.60
N ILE A 83 11.74 -5.96 2.85
CA ILE A 83 12.19 -5.87 1.45
C ILE A 83 13.23 -4.77 1.28
N HIS A 84 12.89 -3.53 1.60
CA HIS A 84 13.71 -2.40 1.20
C HIS A 84 14.97 -2.23 2.07
N ILE A 85 14.87 -2.34 3.39
CA ILE A 85 16.03 -2.24 4.29
C ILE A 85 17.13 -3.28 3.95
N PRO A 86 16.81 -4.58 3.80
CA PRO A 86 17.82 -5.59 3.46
C PRO A 86 18.56 -5.33 2.14
N ARG A 87 17.92 -4.61 1.20
CA ARG A 87 18.44 -4.35 -0.15
C ARG A 87 19.04 -2.94 -0.32
N ALA A 88 18.84 -2.05 0.64
CA ALA A 88 19.15 -0.63 0.51
C ALA A 88 20.65 -0.33 0.36
N ALA A 89 21.53 -1.21 0.85
CA ALA A 89 22.98 -1.07 0.71
C ALA A 89 23.46 -1.26 -0.75
N GLU A 90 22.73 -2.06 -1.53
CA GLU A 90 23.11 -2.47 -2.89
C GLU A 90 22.23 -1.83 -3.96
N SER A 91 21.08 -1.26 -3.57
CA SER A 91 20.08 -0.70 -4.47
C SER A 91 19.65 0.68 -4.01
N SER A 92 20.10 1.71 -4.72
CA SER A 92 19.67 3.09 -4.49
C SER A 92 18.15 3.25 -4.60
N ASN A 93 17.50 2.44 -5.45
CA ASN A 93 16.04 2.44 -5.57
C ASN A 93 15.37 1.91 -4.29
N ASP A 94 15.92 0.87 -3.66
CA ASP A 94 15.41 0.36 -2.38
C ASP A 94 15.62 1.37 -1.25
N MET A 95 16.77 2.05 -1.21
CA MET A 95 17.00 3.17 -0.29
C MET A 95 15.94 4.27 -0.45
N LEU A 96 15.64 4.68 -1.69
CA LEU A 96 14.59 5.66 -1.98
C LEU A 96 13.20 5.15 -1.56
N ASN A 97 12.92 3.86 -1.76
CA ASN A 97 11.64 3.27 -1.41
C ASN A 97 11.37 3.26 0.09
N ILE A 98 12.40 3.21 0.96
CA ILE A 98 12.21 3.39 2.41
C ILE A 98 11.52 4.73 2.70
N PHE A 99 12.06 5.83 2.19
CA PHE A 99 11.51 7.17 2.44
C PHE A 99 10.19 7.42 1.71
N ARG A 100 10.04 6.91 0.48
CA ARG A 100 8.74 6.94 -0.23
C ARG A 100 7.66 6.22 0.58
N ASN A 101 7.97 5.06 1.14
CA ASN A 101 7.02 4.30 1.94
C ASN A 101 6.68 5.02 3.26
N ILE A 102 7.62 5.72 3.89
CA ILE A 102 7.31 6.58 5.06
C ILE A 102 6.31 7.68 4.68
N MET A 103 6.49 8.33 3.53
CA MET A 103 5.52 9.33 3.03
C MET A 103 4.14 8.71 2.81
N VAL A 104 4.09 7.52 2.21
CA VAL A 104 2.85 6.79 1.94
C VAL A 104 2.15 6.38 3.24
N ILE A 105 2.90 5.90 4.24
CA ILE A 105 2.37 5.56 5.57
C ILE A 105 1.74 6.80 6.22
N GLY A 106 2.44 7.94 6.20
CA GLY A 106 1.89 9.20 6.72
C GLY A 106 0.58 9.59 6.02
N ALA A 107 0.52 9.47 4.70
CA ALA A 107 -0.69 9.72 3.93
C ALA A 107 -1.84 8.75 4.26
N LEU A 108 -1.56 7.45 4.43
CA LEU A 108 -2.55 6.43 4.83
C LEU A 108 -3.12 6.73 6.23
N LEU A 109 -2.28 7.14 7.19
CA LEU A 109 -2.73 7.50 8.53
C LEU A 109 -3.55 8.80 8.53
N MET A 110 -3.14 9.81 7.75
CA MET A 110 -3.93 11.02 7.55
C MET A 110 -5.28 10.73 6.87
N TYR A 111 -5.31 9.81 5.89
CA TYR A 111 -6.56 9.34 5.28
C TYR A 111 -7.47 8.71 6.33
N ALA A 112 -6.96 7.75 7.10
CA ALA A 112 -7.72 7.04 8.13
C ALA A 112 -8.33 7.99 9.18
N LYS A 113 -7.62 9.06 9.52
CA LYS A 113 -8.08 10.07 10.50
C LYS A 113 -9.06 11.08 9.91
N ALA A 114 -8.74 11.65 8.75
CA ALA A 114 -9.42 12.85 8.25
C ALA A 114 -10.42 12.59 7.11
N PHE A 115 -10.25 11.50 6.35
CA PHE A 115 -10.99 11.26 5.12
C PHE A 115 -11.82 9.98 5.12
N ALA A 116 -11.50 9.03 5.99
CA ALA A 116 -12.30 7.82 6.14
C ALA A 116 -13.76 8.18 6.48
N LYS A 117 -14.71 7.51 5.84
CA LYS A 117 -16.14 7.70 6.11
C LYS A 117 -16.57 6.89 7.33
N ASP A 118 -16.00 5.71 7.51
CA ASP A 118 -16.30 4.88 8.67
C ASP A 118 -15.40 5.20 9.88
N ARG A 119 -15.76 4.62 11.03
CA ARG A 119 -15.11 4.82 12.32
C ARG A 119 -14.98 3.47 13.03
N PHE A 120 -14.15 2.59 12.46
CA PHE A 120 -13.96 1.24 12.97
C PHE A 120 -13.22 1.19 14.31
N ILE A 121 -12.27 2.11 14.54
CA ILE A 121 -11.38 2.13 15.72
C ILE A 121 -11.76 3.27 16.70
N ALA A 122 -12.82 4.02 16.41
CA ALA A 122 -13.28 5.12 17.25
C ALA A 122 -14.22 4.65 18.37
#